data_AF-A0A1K1RBU8-F1
#
_entry.id   AF-A0A1K1RBU8-F1
#
_cell.length_a   1.000
_cell.length_b   1.000
_cell.length_c   1.000
_cell.angle_alpha   90.00
_cell.angle_beta   90.00
_cell.angle_gamma   90.00
#
_symmetry.space_group_name_H-M   'P 1'
#
loop_
_entity.id
_entity.type
_entity.pdbx_description
1 polymer ?
#
loop_
_entity_poly.entity_id
_entity_poly.type
_entity_poly.pdbx_seq_one_letter_code
_entity_poly.pdbx_strand_id
1 'polypeptide(L)'
;MYDQYKTDSFDGITLQGIANDLSAAGWNVKTVWKKGNSKRETYGEGANFFQLEKDGKWVLRQVKNKGFVRMGKMSAEEERLFLSLLKKNMLYSKPEWTLGLVLTIVYAILIFFIGSSRDMESVGIVLFVSALCLFGFLGLAYMRSEGKLSAGLYRVSLVFGIIGYALTALSSLLCLPVMNSIFRNALYTKVKAVKTQDILP
;
A
#
# COMPACT_ATOMS: atom_id res chain seq x y z
N MET A 1 6.70 4.54 2.44
CA MET A 1 5.52 3.98 1.74
C MET A 1 5.39 2.53 2.20
N TYR A 2 4.17 2.05 2.42
CA TYR A 2 3.92 0.66 2.75
C TYR A 2 3.28 0.02 1.54
N ASP A 3 3.77 -1.16 1.15
CA ASP A 3 3.20 -1.92 0.05
C ASP A 3 1.99 -2.69 0.59
N GLN A 4 0.98 -2.98 -0.23
CA GLN A 4 -0.29 -3.55 0.25
C GLN A 4 -0.73 -4.79 -0.52
N TYR A 5 -1.53 -5.62 0.12
CA TYR A 5 -2.32 -6.67 -0.53
C TYR A 5 -3.71 -6.75 0.07
N LYS A 6 -4.62 -7.41 -0.65
CA LYS A 6 -5.96 -7.77 -0.17
C LYS A 6 -6.13 -9.28 -0.31
N THR A 7 -6.68 -9.90 0.72
CA THR A 7 -7.10 -11.32 0.71
C THR A 7 -8.63 -11.40 0.76
N ASP A 8 -9.18 -12.60 0.58
CA ASP A 8 -10.62 -12.81 0.76
C ASP A 8 -10.97 -12.90 2.25
N SER A 9 -10.14 -13.59 3.03
CA SER A 9 -10.30 -13.78 4.47
C SER A 9 -9.00 -13.53 5.23
N PHE A 10 -9.11 -13.44 6.56
CA PHE A 10 -7.95 -13.42 7.45
C PHE A 10 -7.48 -14.85 7.71
N ASP A 11 -6.31 -15.21 7.20
CA ASP A 11 -5.74 -16.55 7.35
C ASP A 11 -4.59 -16.52 8.36
N GLY A 12 -4.91 -16.83 9.61
CA GLY A 12 -3.91 -16.88 10.68
C GLY A 12 -2.91 -18.04 10.53
N ILE A 13 -3.29 -19.14 9.88
CA ILE A 13 -2.43 -20.31 9.70
C ILE A 13 -1.31 -19.97 8.73
N THR A 14 -1.66 -19.39 7.57
CA THR A 14 -0.68 -18.93 6.58
C THR A 14 0.28 -17.89 7.16
N LEU A 15 -0.24 -16.91 7.92
CA LEU A 15 0.58 -15.87 8.54
C LEU A 15 1.54 -16.41 9.60
N GLN A 16 1.10 -17.38 10.40
CA GLN A 16 1.96 -18.07 11.35
C GLN A 16 3.02 -18.92 10.64
N GLY A 17 2.65 -19.59 9.55
CA GLY A 17 3.59 -20.36 8.72
C GLY A 17 4.71 -19.47 8.17
N ILE A 18 4.40 -18.28 7.66
CA ILE A 18 5.41 -17.31 7.21
C ILE A 18 6.32 -16.87 8.36
N ALA A 19 5.78 -16.62 9.55
CA ALA A 19 6.60 -16.25 10.70
C ALA A 19 7.58 -17.36 11.08
N ASN A 20 7.13 -18.62 11.03
CA ASN A 20 7.95 -19.78 11.32
C ASN A 20 9.05 -19.97 10.26
N ASP A 21 8.71 -19.86 8.96
CA ASP A 21 9.66 -19.96 7.85
C ASP A 21 10.77 -18.89 7.96
N LEU A 22 10.40 -17.65 8.32
CA LEU A 22 11.37 -16.57 8.53
C LEU A 22 12.24 -16.80 9.76
N SER A 23 11.67 -17.29 10.86
CA SER A 23 12.44 -17.65 12.06
C SER A 23 13.43 -18.78 11.77
N ALA A 24 13.03 -19.79 10.99
CA ALA A 24 13.89 -20.89 10.57
C ALA A 24 15.03 -20.44 9.65
N ALA A 25 14.80 -19.39 8.85
CA ALA A 25 15.82 -18.72 8.05
C ALA A 25 16.72 -17.78 8.89
N GLY A 26 16.63 -17.81 10.21
CA GLY A 26 17.49 -17.06 11.14
C GLY A 26 17.05 -15.63 11.41
N TRP A 27 15.84 -15.21 11.00
CA TRP A 27 15.34 -13.88 11.34
C TRP A 27 14.94 -13.81 12.81
N ASN A 28 15.37 -12.75 13.49
CA ASN A 28 14.86 -12.40 14.81
C ASN A 28 13.46 -11.79 14.69
N VAL A 29 12.44 -12.64 14.65
CA VAL A 29 11.04 -12.25 14.46
C VAL A 29 10.22 -12.29 15.75
N LYS A 30 9.31 -11.34 15.89
CA LYS A 30 8.26 -11.34 16.92
C LYS A 30 6.89 -11.23 16.26
N THR A 31 5.93 -12.04 16.69
CA THR A 31 4.54 -11.95 16.23
C THR A 31 3.65 -11.34 17.30
N VAL A 32 2.64 -10.57 16.85
CA VAL A 32 1.62 -9.96 17.70
C VAL A 32 0.26 -10.19 17.05
N TRP A 33 -0.61 -10.90 17.78
CA TRP A 33 -1.97 -11.19 17.39
C TRP A 33 -2.95 -10.31 18.17
N LYS A 34 -4.07 -9.92 17.55
CA LYS A 34 -5.18 -9.31 18.31
C LYS A 34 -6.54 -9.84 17.88
N LYS A 35 -7.44 -9.89 18.87
CA LYS A 35 -8.88 -10.08 18.71
C LYS A 35 -9.57 -8.96 19.48
N GLY A 36 -10.09 -7.96 18.75
CA GLY A 36 -10.54 -6.71 19.38
C GLY A 36 -9.38 -5.98 20.07
N ASN A 37 -9.53 -5.67 21.36
CA ASN A 37 -8.51 -4.97 22.15
C ASN A 37 -7.47 -5.91 22.80
N SER A 38 -7.72 -7.21 22.84
CA SER A 38 -6.83 -8.17 23.50
C SER A 38 -5.64 -8.54 22.61
N LYS A 39 -4.42 -8.34 23.11
CA LYS A 39 -3.16 -8.78 22.48
C LYS A 39 -2.82 -10.21 22.89
N ARG A 40 -2.29 -11.01 21.97
CA ARG A 40 -1.81 -12.38 22.19
C ARG A 40 -0.51 -12.61 21.43
N GLU A 41 0.35 -13.48 21.94
CA GLU A 41 1.63 -13.83 21.30
C GLU A 41 1.52 -15.07 20.40
N THR A 42 0.48 -15.87 20.59
CA THR A 42 0.16 -17.03 19.74
C THR A 42 -1.12 -16.80 18.96
N TYR A 43 -1.22 -17.45 17.80
CA TYR A 43 -2.46 -17.47 17.04
C TYR A 43 -3.58 -18.07 17.90
N GLY A 44 -4.75 -17.42 17.88
CA GLY A 44 -5.96 -17.93 18.51
C GLY A 44 -7.16 -17.66 17.61
N GLU A 45 -8.11 -18.59 17.62
CA GLU A 45 -9.29 -18.52 16.76
C GLU A 45 -10.05 -17.18 16.88
N GLY A 46 -10.35 -16.61 15.72
CA GLY A 46 -11.03 -15.32 15.60
C GLY A 46 -10.12 -14.10 15.80
N ALA A 47 -8.78 -14.27 15.83
CA ALA A 47 -7.88 -13.14 15.63
C ALA A 47 -8.17 -12.48 14.27
N ASN A 48 -8.16 -11.15 14.23
CA ASN A 48 -8.40 -10.36 13.01
C ASN A 48 -7.28 -9.34 12.76
N PHE A 49 -6.20 -9.46 13.51
CA PHE A 49 -5.00 -8.65 13.41
C PHE A 49 -3.78 -9.54 13.62
N PHE A 50 -2.80 -9.33 12.75
CA PHE A 50 -1.47 -9.92 12.83
C PHE A 50 -0.43 -8.83 12.57
N GLN A 51 0.67 -8.87 13.31
CA GLN A 51 1.84 -8.05 13.06
C GLN A 51 3.10 -8.89 13.28
N LEU A 52 3.97 -8.89 12.29
CA LEU A 52 5.31 -9.47 12.34
C LEU A 52 6.32 -8.33 12.46
N GLU A 53 7.18 -8.42 13.45
CA GLU A 53 8.30 -7.52 13.68
C GLU A 53 9.62 -8.23 13.44
N LYS A 54 10.56 -7.54 12.81
CA LYS A 54 11.96 -7.92 12.68
C LYS A 54 12.78 -6.84 13.38
N ASP A 55 13.63 -7.22 14.34
CA ASP A 55 14.49 -6.28 15.07
C ASP A 55 13.72 -5.09 15.69
N GLY A 56 12.56 -5.39 16.28
CA GLY A 56 11.66 -4.42 16.91
C GLY A 56 10.92 -3.49 15.93
N LYS A 57 10.97 -3.74 14.63
CA LYS A 57 10.24 -2.98 13.60
C LYS A 57 9.30 -3.87 12.82
N TRP A 58 8.05 -3.44 12.67
CA TRP A 58 7.10 -4.21 11.90
C TRP A 58 7.45 -4.25 10.41
N VAL A 59 7.38 -5.44 9.83
CA VAL A 59 7.66 -5.74 8.42
C VAL A 59 6.43 -6.24 7.68
N LEU A 60 5.51 -6.91 8.38
CA LEU A 60 4.24 -7.39 7.87
C LEU A 60 3.14 -7.08 8.89
N ARG A 61 2.00 -6.59 8.43
CA ARG A 61 0.81 -6.42 9.24
C ARG A 61 -0.41 -6.79 8.43
N GLN A 62 -1.32 -7.58 8.99
CA GLN A 62 -2.62 -7.84 8.39
C GLN A 62 -3.73 -7.42 9.35
N VAL A 63 -4.70 -6.67 8.84
CA VAL A 63 -5.91 -6.25 9.57
C VAL A 63 -7.11 -6.68 8.75
N LYS A 64 -7.88 -7.64 9.26
CA LYS A 64 -8.95 -8.32 8.52
C LYS A 64 -8.41 -8.85 7.17
N ASN A 65 -8.92 -8.33 6.06
CA ASN A 65 -8.55 -8.75 4.71
C ASN A 65 -7.51 -7.83 4.04
N LYS A 66 -6.87 -6.91 4.79
CA LYS A 66 -5.88 -5.97 4.25
C LYS A 66 -4.51 -6.22 4.86
N GLY A 67 -3.53 -6.47 4.00
CA GLY A 67 -2.14 -6.65 4.35
C GLY A 67 -1.29 -5.43 4.02
N PHE A 68 -0.28 -5.18 4.85
CA PHE A 68 0.68 -4.08 4.74
C PHE A 68 2.08 -4.63 4.92
N VAL A 69 3.00 -4.22 4.05
CA VAL A 69 4.38 -4.70 3.98
C VAL A 69 5.35 -3.53 4.02
N ARG A 70 6.46 -3.71 4.76
CA ARG A 70 7.58 -2.77 4.85
C ARG A 70 8.90 -3.50 4.58
N MET A 71 9.51 -3.21 3.45
CA MET A 71 10.82 -3.79 3.06
C MET A 71 12.01 -2.87 3.35
N GLY A 72 11.79 -1.58 3.65
CA GLY A 72 12.84 -0.54 3.57
C GLY A 72 14.04 -0.64 4.52
N LYS A 73 14.17 -1.71 5.30
CA LYS A 73 15.32 -2.01 6.18
C LYS A 73 15.86 -3.45 6.00
N MET A 74 15.34 -4.18 5.01
CA MET A 74 15.80 -5.53 4.70
C MET A 74 17.03 -5.46 3.80
N SER A 75 17.95 -6.41 3.95
CA SER A 75 18.98 -6.66 2.92
C SER A 75 18.32 -7.17 1.63
N ALA A 76 19.05 -7.18 0.51
CA ALA A 76 18.52 -7.69 -0.75
C ALA A 76 18.14 -9.19 -0.67
N GLU A 77 18.91 -9.98 0.08
CA GLU A 77 18.64 -11.40 0.32
C GLU A 77 17.39 -11.58 1.18
N GLU A 78 17.28 -10.80 2.26
CA GLU A 78 16.12 -10.79 3.14
C GLU A 78 14.85 -10.39 2.37
N GLU A 79 14.91 -9.33 1.55
CA GLU A 79 13.79 -8.88 0.73
C GLU A 79 13.37 -9.98 -0.26
N ARG A 80 14.32 -10.66 -0.90
CA ARG A 80 14.04 -11.76 -1.85
C ARG A 80 13.37 -12.94 -1.16
N LEU A 81 13.88 -13.38 -0.01
CA LEU A 81 13.28 -14.45 0.79
C LEU A 81 11.86 -14.06 1.23
N PHE A 82 11.69 -12.83 1.71
CA PHE A 82 10.39 -12.36 2.18
C PHE A 82 9.36 -12.32 1.04
N LEU A 83 9.75 -11.78 -0.13
CA LEU A 83 8.89 -11.75 -1.32
C LEU A 83 8.58 -13.15 -1.86
N SER A 84 9.51 -14.10 -1.80
CA SER A 84 9.28 -15.48 -2.23
C SER A 84 8.25 -16.18 -1.32
N LEU A 85 8.31 -15.96 -0.01
CA LEU A 85 7.31 -16.45 0.94
C LEU A 85 5.93 -15.82 0.71
N LEU A 86 5.86 -14.52 0.42
CA LEU A 86 4.59 -13.88 0.04
C LEU A 86 4.03 -14.48 -1.25
N LYS A 87 4.88 -14.78 -2.23
CA LYS A 87 4.48 -15.42 -3.49
C LYS A 87 3.93 -16.82 -3.27
N LYS A 88 4.67 -17.66 -2.55
CA LYS A 88 4.31 -19.05 -2.21
C LYS A 88 2.94 -19.13 -1.55
N ASN A 89 2.64 -18.18 -0.67
CA ASN A 89 1.41 -18.12 0.10
C ASN A 89 0.32 -17.22 -0.52
N MET A 90 0.50 -16.76 -1.77
CA MET A 90 -0.47 -15.91 -2.48
C MET A 90 -0.87 -14.62 -1.72
N LEU A 91 0.02 -14.09 -0.88
CA LEU A 91 -0.18 -12.84 -0.12
C LEU A 91 0.18 -11.61 -0.96
N TYR A 92 -0.38 -11.55 -2.16
CA TYR A 92 -0.27 -10.44 -3.09
C TYR A 92 -1.50 -10.45 -4.00
N SER A 93 -2.02 -9.28 -4.35
CA SER A 93 -3.28 -9.16 -5.09
C SER A 93 -3.11 -8.21 -6.27
N LYS A 94 -3.74 -8.52 -7.41
CA LYS A 94 -3.82 -7.59 -8.54
C LYS A 94 -4.52 -6.30 -8.09
N PRO A 95 -4.04 -5.12 -8.51
CA PRO A 95 -4.74 -3.86 -8.26
C PRO A 95 -6.03 -3.78 -9.07
N GLU A 96 -7.08 -3.22 -8.47
CA GLU A 96 -8.37 -2.95 -9.11
C GLU A 96 -8.46 -1.46 -9.43
N TRP A 97 -8.28 -1.10 -10.70
CA TRP A 97 -8.16 0.31 -11.09
C TRP A 97 -9.51 0.99 -11.36
N THR A 98 -10.52 0.23 -11.78
CA THR A 98 -11.78 0.74 -12.34
C THR A 98 -12.45 1.77 -11.43
N LEU A 99 -12.73 1.42 -10.17
CA LEU A 99 -13.39 2.33 -9.23
C LEU A 99 -12.58 3.61 -9.01
N GLY A 100 -11.26 3.48 -8.84
CA GLY A 100 -10.39 4.63 -8.61
C GLY A 100 -10.33 5.58 -9.81
N LEU A 101 -10.23 5.04 -11.03
CA LEU A 101 -10.22 5.85 -12.24
C LEU A 101 -11.55 6.58 -12.44
N VAL A 102 -12.67 5.87 -12.26
CA VAL A 102 -14.02 6.48 -12.37
C VAL A 102 -14.18 7.62 -11.37
N LEU A 103 -13.82 7.43 -10.10
CA LEU A 103 -13.95 8.48 -9.09
C LEU A 103 -12.99 9.65 -9.34
N THR A 104 -11.79 9.39 -9.87
CA THR A 104 -10.85 10.43 -10.29
C THR A 104 -11.40 11.27 -11.46
N ILE A 105 -12.08 10.64 -12.42
CA ILE A 105 -12.74 11.33 -13.54
C ILE A 105 -13.90 12.19 -13.02
N VAL A 106 -14.76 11.62 -12.17
CA VAL A 106 -15.87 12.38 -11.53
C VAL A 106 -15.32 13.58 -10.77
N TYR A 107 -14.22 13.41 -10.04
CA TYR A 107 -13.55 14.51 -9.35
C TYR A 107 -13.06 15.61 -10.30
N ALA A 108 -12.40 15.24 -11.41
CA ALA A 108 -11.94 16.22 -12.41
C ALA A 108 -13.11 17.02 -13.01
N ILE A 109 -14.23 16.34 -13.29
CA ILE A 109 -15.46 16.97 -13.80
C ILE A 109 -16.04 17.96 -12.77
N LEU A 110 -16.10 17.57 -11.49
CA LEU A 110 -16.60 18.45 -10.42
C LEU A 110 -15.77 19.72 -10.29
N ILE A 111 -14.43 19.61 -10.30
CA ILE A 111 -13.54 20.77 -10.27
C ILE A 111 -13.76 21.66 -11.48
N PHE A 112 -13.92 21.08 -12.67
CA PHE A 112 -14.15 21.83 -13.89
C PHE A 112 -15.45 22.66 -13.80
N PHE A 113 -16.54 22.08 -13.31
CA PHE A 113 -17.81 22.81 -13.13
C PHE A 113 -17.72 23.90 -12.07
N ILE A 114 -17.10 23.63 -10.92
CA ILE A 114 -16.92 24.63 -9.86
C ILE A 114 -16.05 25.78 -10.37
N GLY A 115 -14.93 25.45 -11.02
CA GLY A 115 -13.99 26.44 -11.56
C GLY A 115 -14.53 27.23 -12.75
N SER A 116 -15.53 26.72 -13.45
CA SER A 116 -16.21 27.42 -14.54
C SER A 116 -17.36 28.31 -14.05
N SER A 117 -17.71 28.28 -12.76
CA SER A 117 -18.74 29.16 -12.20
C SER A 117 -18.17 30.57 -11.99
N ARG A 118 -18.86 31.58 -12.53
CA ARG A 118 -18.41 32.99 -12.50
C ARG A 118 -18.33 33.55 -11.07
N ASP A 119 -19.14 33.01 -10.16
CA ASP A 119 -19.21 33.51 -8.78
C ASP A 119 -18.05 33.01 -7.90
N MET A 120 -17.19 32.11 -8.41
CA MET A 120 -16.14 31.45 -7.63
C MET A 120 -14.79 31.41 -8.35
N GLU A 121 -14.46 32.37 -9.21
CA GLU A 121 -13.26 32.35 -10.06
C GLU A 121 -11.95 32.09 -9.27
N SER A 122 -11.75 32.79 -8.15
CA SER A 122 -10.54 32.63 -7.32
C SER A 122 -10.44 31.24 -6.68
N VAL A 123 -11.58 30.69 -6.21
CA VAL A 123 -11.67 29.34 -5.67
C VAL A 123 -11.45 28.30 -6.77
N GLY A 124 -11.97 28.56 -7.97
CA GLY A 124 -11.79 27.74 -9.16
C GLY A 124 -10.33 27.55 -9.53
N ILE A 125 -9.55 28.64 -9.57
CA ILE A 125 -8.12 28.60 -9.86
C ILE A 125 -7.36 27.76 -8.82
N VAL A 126 -7.63 27.99 -7.52
CA VAL A 126 -6.98 27.24 -6.43
C VAL A 126 -7.31 25.75 -6.51
N LEU A 127 -8.57 25.39 -6.77
CA LEU A 127 -8.99 24.00 -6.94
C LEU A 127 -8.34 23.35 -8.16
N PHE A 128 -8.23 24.07 -9.27
CA PHE A 128 -7.59 23.56 -10.49
C PHE A 128 -6.10 23.29 -10.28
N VAL A 129 -5.36 24.23 -9.68
CA VAL A 129 -3.95 24.03 -9.32
C VAL A 129 -3.79 22.85 -8.36
N SER A 130 -4.65 22.75 -7.35
CA SER A 130 -4.62 21.64 -6.39
C SER A 130 -4.90 20.29 -7.06
N ALA A 131 -5.82 20.25 -8.03
CA ALA A 131 -6.11 19.06 -8.83
C ALA A 131 -4.92 18.62 -9.67
N LEU A 132 -4.25 19.57 -10.33
CA LEU A 132 -3.05 19.29 -11.12
C LEU A 132 -1.92 18.74 -10.22
N CYS A 133 -1.70 19.32 -9.04
CA CYS A 133 -0.76 18.79 -8.07
C CYS A 133 -1.12 17.36 -7.63
N LEU A 134 -2.40 17.10 -7.37
CA LEU A 134 -2.88 15.77 -6.99
C LEU A 134 -2.68 14.75 -8.11
N PHE A 135 -3.10 15.06 -9.34
CA PHE A 135 -2.94 14.16 -10.49
C PHE A 135 -1.47 13.91 -10.83
N GLY A 136 -0.63 14.95 -10.77
CA GLY A 136 0.82 14.83 -10.91
C GLY A 136 1.41 13.89 -9.84
N PHE A 137 0.99 14.05 -8.59
CA PHE A 137 1.39 13.15 -7.50
C PHE A 137 0.94 11.71 -7.75
N LEU A 138 -0.33 11.48 -8.14
CA LEU A 138 -0.86 10.15 -8.45
C LEU A 138 -0.08 9.48 -9.58
N GLY A 139 0.23 10.22 -10.65
CA GLY A 139 1.04 9.72 -11.76
C GLY A 139 2.46 9.33 -11.34
N LEU A 140 3.13 10.19 -10.55
CA LEU A 140 4.46 9.89 -10.01
C LEU A 140 4.45 8.71 -9.04
N ALA A 141 3.41 8.59 -8.21
CA ALA A 141 3.22 7.47 -7.31
C ALA A 141 2.98 6.16 -8.09
N TYR A 142 2.22 6.21 -9.18
CA TYR A 142 2.04 5.08 -10.09
C TYR A 142 3.36 4.63 -10.73
N MET A 143 4.11 5.56 -11.34
CA MET A 143 5.44 5.24 -11.91
C MET A 143 6.39 4.65 -10.88
N ARG A 144 6.34 5.17 -9.64
CA ARG A 144 7.11 4.62 -8.52
C ARG A 144 6.69 3.20 -8.18
N SER A 145 5.39 2.88 -8.24
CA SER A 145 4.88 1.52 -7.98
C SER A 145 5.37 0.50 -9.01
N GLU A 146 5.67 0.94 -10.24
CA GLU A 146 6.29 0.11 -11.29
C GLU A 146 7.82 0.05 -11.20
N GLY A 147 8.44 0.74 -10.23
CA GLY A 147 9.89 0.82 -10.10
C GLY A 147 10.59 1.75 -11.12
N LYS A 148 9.83 2.51 -11.91
CA LYS A 148 10.36 3.44 -12.93
C LYS A 148 10.90 4.75 -12.37
N LEU A 149 10.66 5.03 -11.08
CA LEU A 149 11.01 6.29 -10.44
C LEU A 149 11.86 6.06 -9.18
N SER A 150 12.89 6.89 -8.97
CA SER A 150 13.73 6.82 -7.78
C SER A 150 12.98 7.26 -6.51
N ALA A 151 13.47 6.82 -5.35
CA ALA A 151 12.88 7.20 -4.07
C ALA A 151 12.98 8.71 -3.77
N GLY A 152 14.02 9.39 -4.28
CA GLY A 152 14.21 10.83 -4.11
C GLY A 152 13.11 11.65 -4.79
N LEU A 153 12.85 11.38 -6.07
CA LEU A 153 11.80 12.07 -6.84
C LEU A 153 10.40 11.85 -6.24
N TYR A 154 10.13 10.65 -5.72
CA TYR A 154 8.87 10.37 -5.03
C TYR A 154 8.71 11.15 -3.71
N ARG A 155 9.79 11.39 -2.96
CA ARG A 155 9.73 12.21 -1.74
C ARG A 155 9.40 13.67 -2.05
N VAL A 156 9.93 14.19 -3.14
CA VAL A 156 9.61 15.54 -3.62
C VAL A 156 8.15 15.61 -4.06
N SER A 157 7.65 14.60 -4.79
CA SER A 157 6.25 14.57 -5.22
C SER A 157 5.25 14.49 -4.06
N LEU A 158 5.63 13.86 -2.94
CA LEU A 158 4.79 13.82 -1.73
C LEU A 158 4.48 15.20 -1.17
N VAL A 159 5.39 16.17 -1.27
CA VAL A 159 5.16 17.54 -0.79
C VAL A 159 4.00 18.18 -1.57
N PHE A 160 4.06 18.09 -2.90
CA PHE A 160 2.99 18.59 -3.78
C PHE A 160 1.67 17.82 -3.57
N GLY A 161 1.75 16.51 -3.35
CA GLY A 161 0.59 15.66 -3.07
C GLY A 161 -0.10 16.03 -1.75
N ILE A 162 0.66 16.31 -0.68
CA ILE A 162 0.13 16.71 0.63
C ILE A 162 -0.59 18.06 0.52
N ILE A 163 0.01 19.04 -0.16
CA ILE A 163 -0.58 20.36 -0.35
C ILE A 163 -1.88 20.24 -1.15
N GLY A 164 -1.87 19.52 -2.29
CA GLY A 164 -3.06 19.30 -3.09
C GLY A 164 -4.17 18.57 -2.31
N TYR A 165 -3.81 17.56 -1.49
CA TYR A 165 -4.76 16.83 -0.66
C TYR A 165 -5.38 17.70 0.44
N ALA A 166 -4.57 18.53 1.11
CA ALA A 166 -5.03 19.42 2.18
C ALA A 166 -6.01 20.48 1.68
N LEU A 167 -5.77 21.02 0.48
CA LEU A 167 -6.62 22.04 -0.14
C LEU A 167 -7.93 21.48 -0.74
N THR A 168 -8.03 20.16 -0.90
CA THR A 168 -9.17 19.48 -1.56
C THR A 168 -9.76 18.35 -0.69
N ALA A 169 -9.69 18.51 0.63
CA ALA A 169 -9.87 17.44 1.63
C ALA A 169 -11.11 16.53 1.49
N LEU A 170 -12.25 17.05 1.02
CA LEU A 170 -13.45 16.22 0.76
C LEU A 170 -13.31 15.41 -0.53
N SER A 171 -12.78 16.05 -1.56
CA SER A 171 -12.65 15.46 -2.88
C SER A 171 -11.46 14.50 -2.98
N SER A 172 -10.47 14.65 -2.11
CA SER A 172 -9.33 13.75 -2.00
C SER A 172 -9.70 12.35 -1.49
N LEU A 173 -10.87 12.18 -0.88
CA LEU A 173 -11.49 10.88 -0.59
C LEU A 173 -11.79 10.09 -1.88
N LEU A 174 -12.14 10.77 -2.98
CA LEU A 174 -12.42 10.15 -4.28
C LEU A 174 -11.16 9.53 -4.91
N CYS A 175 -9.98 10.02 -4.54
CA CYS A 175 -8.70 9.49 -5.03
C CYS A 175 -8.13 8.36 -4.15
N LEU A 176 -8.71 8.09 -2.97
CA LEU A 176 -8.24 7.02 -2.09
C LEU A 176 -8.23 5.63 -2.76
N PRO A 177 -9.24 5.25 -3.58
CA PRO A 177 -9.22 3.95 -4.25
C PRO A 177 -8.06 3.82 -5.26
N VAL A 178 -7.71 4.89 -6.00
CA VAL A 178 -6.51 4.88 -6.87
C VAL A 178 -5.26 4.69 -6.03
N MET A 179 -5.13 5.42 -4.92
CA MET A 179 -3.97 5.32 -4.04
C MET A 179 -3.79 3.91 -3.47
N ASN A 180 -4.89 3.27 -3.05
CA ASN A 180 -4.87 1.88 -2.61
C ASN A 180 -4.41 0.93 -3.72
N SER A 181 -4.87 1.14 -4.95
CA SER A 181 -4.44 0.36 -6.11
C SER A 181 -2.97 0.58 -6.45
N ILE A 182 -2.44 1.80 -6.29
CA ILE A 182 -1.00 2.08 -6.43
C ILE A 182 -0.19 1.29 -5.38
N PHE A 183 -0.60 1.31 -4.10
CA PHE A 183 0.10 0.55 -3.05
C PHE A 183 0.06 -0.96 -3.29
N ARG A 184 -1.06 -1.48 -3.82
CA ARG A 184 -1.17 -2.89 -4.23
C ARG A 184 -0.29 -3.22 -5.43
N ASN A 185 -0.26 -2.34 -6.43
CA ASN A 185 0.57 -2.51 -7.62
C ASN A 185 2.06 -2.58 -7.27
N ALA A 186 2.50 -1.78 -6.30
CA ALA A 186 3.87 -1.79 -5.81
C ALA A 186 4.28 -3.16 -5.27
N LEU A 187 3.43 -3.79 -4.43
CA LEU A 187 3.71 -5.15 -3.94
C LEU A 187 3.60 -6.17 -5.08
N TYR A 188 2.52 -6.09 -5.86
CA TYR A 188 2.21 -7.04 -6.93
C TYR A 188 3.37 -7.17 -7.93
N THR A 189 3.93 -6.04 -8.35
CA THR A 189 5.04 -5.99 -9.30
C THR A 189 6.30 -6.63 -8.73
N LYS A 190 6.65 -6.31 -7.47
CA LYS A 190 7.81 -6.88 -6.77
C LYS A 190 7.69 -8.39 -6.61
N VAL A 191 6.56 -8.87 -6.10
CA VAL A 191 6.32 -10.30 -5.87
C VAL A 191 6.31 -11.08 -7.19
N LYS A 192 5.69 -10.53 -8.24
CA LYS A 192 5.65 -11.18 -9.56
C LYS A 192 7.05 -11.30 -10.19
N ALA A 193 7.93 -10.34 -9.95
CA ALA A 193 9.30 -10.34 -10.47
C ALA A 193 10.21 -11.40 -9.83
N VAL A 194 9.88 -11.94 -8.66
CA VAL A 194 10.63 -13.04 -8.03
C VAL A 194 10.55 -14.30 -8.90
N LYS A 195 11.68 -14.88 -9.28
CA LYS A 195 11.71 -16.10 -10.10
C LYS A 195 11.28 -17.30 -9.26
N THR A 196 10.54 -18.24 -9.86
CA THR A 196 10.03 -19.43 -9.17
C THR A 196 11.15 -20.34 -8.65
N GLN A 197 12.34 -20.27 -9.25
CA GLN A 197 13.55 -20.98 -8.80
C GLN A 197 14.09 -20.51 -7.43
N ASP A 198 13.58 -19.39 -6.90
CA ASP A 198 13.99 -18.82 -5.61
C ASP A 198 13.12 -19.30 -4.44
N ILE A 199 12.17 -20.21 -4.68
CA ILE A 199 11.13 -20.62 -3.72
C ILE A 199 11.47 -21.95 -3.03
N LEU A 200 12.54 -22.63 -3.45
CA LEU A 200 13.00 -23.90 -2.87
C LEU A 200 14.49 -23.81 -2.54
N PRO A 201 14.94 -24.19 -1.33
CA PRO A 201 16.29 -24.71 -1.14
C PRO A 201 16.45 -26.06 -1.87
#